data_AF-A0A4D4N7J1-F1
#
_entry.id   AF-A0A4D4N7J1-F1
#
_cell.length_a   1.000
_cell.length_b   1.000
_cell.length_c   1.000
_cell.angle_alpha   90.00
_cell.angle_beta   90.00
_cell.angle_gamma   90.00
#
_symmetry.space_group_name_H-M   'P 1'
#
loop_
_entity.id
_entity.type
_entity.pdbx_description
1 polymer ?
#
loop_
_entity_poly.entity_id
_entity_poly.type
_entity_poly.pdbx_seq_one_letter_code
_entity_poly.pdbx_strand_id
1 'polypeptide(L)'
;MGDASKDWDAAERLARQAADAGDTSSLWHLAVVAKAAGDREAAERMFGAALDAGNTDALTELMVLRGRARDWEAAERIARQAVEAGKDYVLTHLAKMREEAGDSEAAERLARQAADVGDLLLLPGLARKYWPYGLEADGAAAGPWVWPEPGCAPT
;
A
#
# COMPACT_ATOMS: atom_id res chain seq x y z
N MET A 1 33.15 9.65 0.19
CA MET A 1 31.73 9.36 -0.13
C MET A 1 31.51 8.58 -1.43
N GLY A 2 32.55 8.17 -2.18
CA GLY A 2 32.37 7.49 -3.49
C GLY A 2 32.43 5.96 -3.49
N ASP A 3 32.46 5.30 -2.32
CA ASP A 3 32.69 3.86 -2.20
C ASP A 3 31.36 3.07 -2.09
N ALA A 4 30.48 3.49 -1.18
CA ALA A 4 29.18 2.83 -0.97
C ALA A 4 28.29 2.79 -2.23
N SER A 5 28.30 3.84 -3.06
CA SER A 5 27.56 3.84 -4.33
C SER A 5 28.10 2.80 -5.32
N LYS A 6 29.42 2.57 -5.35
CA LYS A 6 30.03 1.58 -6.23
C LYS A 6 29.74 0.15 -5.75
N ASP A 7 29.65 -0.03 -4.43
CA ASP A 7 29.27 -1.31 -3.82
C ASP A 7 27.84 -1.70 -4.19
N TRP A 8 26.89 -0.74 -4.17
CA TRP A 8 25.53 -0.98 -4.63
C TRP A 8 25.46 -1.30 -6.11
N ASP A 9 26.18 -0.59 -6.97
CA ASP A 9 26.18 -0.86 -8.41
C ASP A 9 26.73 -2.26 -8.73
N ALA A 10 27.76 -2.70 -8.00
CA ALA A 10 28.33 -4.04 -8.15
C ALA A 10 27.37 -5.12 -7.66
N ALA A 11 26.76 -4.93 -6.48
CA ALA A 11 25.76 -5.84 -5.94
C ALA A 11 24.51 -5.90 -6.83
N GLU A 12 24.06 -4.77 -7.39
CA GLU A 12 22.92 -4.70 -8.30
C GLU A 12 23.17 -5.53 -9.55
N ARG A 13 24.36 -5.40 -10.17
CA ARG A 13 24.70 -6.20 -11.36
C ARG A 13 24.66 -7.70 -11.09
N LEU A 14 25.17 -8.15 -9.94
CA LEU A 14 25.12 -9.56 -9.56
C LEU A 14 23.68 -10.02 -9.30
N ALA A 15 22.88 -9.21 -8.62
CA ALA A 15 21.47 -9.51 -8.37
C ALA A 15 20.65 -9.56 -9.67
N ARG A 16 20.95 -8.71 -10.66
CA ARG A 16 20.34 -8.77 -11.99
C ARG A 16 20.69 -10.07 -12.72
N GLN A 17 21.94 -10.51 -12.67
CA GLN A 17 22.35 -11.80 -13.24
C GLN A 17 21.63 -12.98 -12.57
N ALA A 18 21.42 -12.92 -11.25
CA ALA A 18 20.64 -13.92 -10.53
C ALA A 18 19.16 -13.91 -10.97
N ALA A 19 18.57 -12.73 -11.15
CA ALA A 19 17.22 -12.57 -11.66
C ALA A 19 17.06 -13.10 -13.10
N ASP A 20 18.02 -12.82 -13.98
CA ASP A 20 18.07 -13.37 -15.35
C ASP A 20 18.18 -14.91 -15.34
N ALA A 21 18.79 -15.48 -14.30
CA ALA A 21 18.86 -16.92 -14.05
C ALA A 21 17.62 -17.50 -13.34
N GLY A 22 16.60 -16.67 -13.05
CA GLY A 22 15.33 -17.06 -12.47
C GLY A 22 15.16 -16.76 -10.98
N ASP A 23 16.18 -16.25 -10.29
CA ASP A 23 16.06 -15.78 -8.90
C ASP A 23 15.64 -14.30 -8.84
N THR A 24 14.34 -14.06 -8.99
CA THR A 24 13.75 -12.73 -8.96
C THR A 24 13.73 -12.11 -7.55
N SER A 25 14.06 -12.88 -6.50
CA SER A 25 14.03 -12.44 -5.10
C SER A 25 15.32 -11.75 -4.69
N SER A 26 16.45 -12.05 -5.33
CA SER A 26 17.75 -11.43 -5.06
C SER A 26 17.73 -9.90 -5.18
N LEU A 27 17.05 -9.36 -6.21
CA LEU A 27 16.89 -7.90 -6.37
C LEU A 27 16.06 -7.27 -5.25
N TRP A 28 14.98 -7.94 -4.83
CA TRP A 28 14.14 -7.46 -3.73
C TRP A 28 14.90 -7.44 -2.40
N HIS A 29 15.64 -8.50 -2.08
CA HIS A 29 16.44 -8.55 -0.85
C HIS A 29 17.50 -7.44 -0.83
N LEU A 30 18.22 -7.24 -1.94
CA LEU A 30 19.23 -6.20 -2.02
C LEU A 30 18.62 -4.80 -1.84
N ALA A 31 17.45 -4.56 -2.43
CA ALA A 31 16.70 -3.32 -2.27
C ALA A 31 16.33 -3.05 -0.81
N VAL A 32 15.91 -4.09 -0.06
CA VAL A 32 15.63 -3.99 1.38
C VAL A 32 16.87 -3.59 2.17
N VAL A 33 18.04 -4.15 1.84
CA VAL A 33 19.31 -3.78 2.49
C VAL A 33 19.70 -2.34 2.17
N ALA A 34 19.59 -1.92 0.90
CA ALA A 34 19.85 -0.54 0.49
C ALA A 34 18.93 0.46 1.21
N LYS A 35 17.64 0.12 1.32
CA LYS A 35 16.64 0.90 2.08
C LYS A 35 17.02 1.03 3.55
N ALA A 36 17.45 -0.07 4.18
CA ALA A 36 17.90 -0.07 5.58
C ALA A 36 19.18 0.74 5.80
N ALA A 37 20.06 0.80 4.80
CA ALA A 37 21.26 1.63 4.79
C ALA A 37 20.97 3.13 4.52
N GLY A 38 19.71 3.49 4.22
CA GLY A 38 19.30 4.85 3.91
C GLY A 38 19.56 5.27 2.45
N ASP A 39 20.04 4.37 1.61
CA ASP A 39 20.20 4.63 0.17
C ASP A 39 18.87 4.40 -0.56
N ARG A 40 18.01 5.41 -0.50
CA ARG A 40 16.68 5.38 -1.10
C ARG A 40 16.74 5.23 -2.62
N GLU A 41 17.72 5.85 -3.26
CA GLU A 41 17.82 5.81 -4.72
C GLU A 41 18.18 4.41 -5.22
N ALA A 42 19.17 3.77 -4.59
CA ALA A 42 19.51 2.38 -4.88
C ALA A 42 18.32 1.44 -4.61
N ALA A 43 17.63 1.62 -3.48
CA ALA A 43 16.46 0.82 -3.15
C ALA A 43 15.34 0.95 -4.20
N GLU A 44 14.99 2.17 -4.63
CA GLU A 44 13.96 2.40 -5.66
C GLU A 44 14.32 1.72 -6.98
N ARG A 45 15.58 1.85 -7.44
CA ARG A 45 16.03 1.19 -8.68
C ARG A 45 15.95 -0.33 -8.58
N MET A 46 16.39 -0.90 -7.47
CA MET A 46 16.41 -2.35 -7.27
C MET A 46 15.01 -2.95 -7.08
N PHE A 47 14.11 -2.27 -6.36
CA PHE A 47 12.71 -2.69 -6.31
C PHE A 47 12.04 -2.61 -7.70
N GLY A 48 12.32 -1.56 -8.48
CA GLY A 48 11.86 -1.46 -9.86
C GLY A 48 12.34 -2.64 -10.71
N ALA A 49 13.64 -2.96 -10.62
CA ALA A 49 14.20 -4.11 -11.32
C ALA A 49 13.61 -5.46 -10.86
N ALA A 50 13.33 -5.62 -9.57
CA ALA A 50 12.66 -6.81 -9.04
C ALA A 50 11.25 -6.95 -9.63
N LEU A 51 10.51 -5.83 -9.72
CA LEU A 51 9.18 -5.80 -10.33
C LEU A 51 9.22 -6.14 -11.82
N ASP A 52 10.18 -5.58 -12.56
CA ASP A 52 10.39 -5.89 -13.99
C ASP A 52 10.74 -7.38 -14.20
N ALA A 53 11.43 -7.99 -13.24
CA ALA A 53 11.70 -9.42 -13.19
C ALA A 53 10.50 -10.27 -12.72
N GLY A 54 9.35 -9.66 -12.42
CA GLY A 54 8.10 -10.34 -12.04
C GLY A 54 7.89 -10.51 -10.53
N ASN A 55 8.75 -9.94 -9.68
CA ASN A 55 8.56 -9.97 -8.24
C ASN A 55 7.60 -8.85 -7.80
N THR A 56 6.32 -9.19 -7.66
CA THR A 56 5.26 -8.24 -7.28
C THR A 56 5.35 -7.78 -5.83
N ASP A 57 6.14 -8.42 -4.96
CA ASP A 57 6.38 -7.94 -3.57
C ASP A 57 7.07 -6.56 -3.56
N ALA A 58 7.74 -6.19 -4.65
CA ALA A 58 8.31 -4.86 -4.82
C ALA A 58 7.26 -3.74 -4.92
N LEU A 59 6.02 -4.03 -5.34
CA LEU A 59 4.96 -3.02 -5.47
C LEU A 59 4.65 -2.34 -4.13
N THR A 60 4.53 -3.13 -3.07
CA THR A 60 4.26 -2.60 -1.73
C THR A 60 5.37 -1.67 -1.26
N GLU A 61 6.62 -2.04 -1.49
CA GLU A 61 7.78 -1.24 -1.08
C GLU A 61 7.90 0.04 -1.90
N LEU A 62 7.70 -0.02 -3.22
CA LEU A 62 7.70 1.16 -4.09
C LEU A 62 6.56 2.12 -3.73
N MET A 63 5.36 1.61 -3.42
CA MET A 63 4.24 2.41 -2.95
C MET A 63 4.61 3.18 -1.68
N VAL A 64 5.20 2.50 -0.69
CA VAL A 64 5.63 3.14 0.57
C VAL A 64 6.71 4.19 0.31
N LEU A 65 7.67 3.92 -0.57
CA LEU A 65 8.71 4.89 -0.92
C LEU A 65 8.13 6.15 -1.56
N ARG A 66 7.19 6.01 -2.50
CA ARG A 66 6.48 7.14 -3.12
C ARG A 66 5.64 7.92 -2.13
N GLY A 67 4.89 7.23 -1.26
CA GLY A 67 4.09 7.88 -0.23
C GLY A 67 4.94 8.66 0.79
N ARG A 68 6.09 8.11 1.20
CA ARG A 68 7.04 8.82 2.07
C ARG A 68 7.66 10.04 1.41
N ALA A 69 7.88 9.97 0.08
CA ALA A 69 8.30 11.11 -0.72
C ALA A 69 7.16 12.12 -0.98
N ARG A 70 5.94 11.86 -0.48
CA ARG A 70 4.71 12.62 -0.75
C ARG A 70 4.34 12.69 -2.23
N ASP A 71 4.85 11.76 -3.03
CA ASP A 71 4.44 11.53 -4.41
C ASP A 71 3.21 10.62 -4.41
N TRP A 72 2.10 11.19 -3.95
CA TRP A 72 0.91 10.41 -3.68
C TRP A 72 0.22 9.86 -4.93
N GLU A 73 0.32 10.58 -6.05
CA GLU A 73 -0.20 10.13 -7.32
C GLU A 73 0.51 8.85 -7.79
N ALA A 74 1.85 8.82 -7.68
CA ALA A 74 2.59 7.61 -7.97
C ALA A 74 2.26 6.49 -6.97
N ALA A 75 2.15 6.80 -5.68
CA ALA A 75 1.80 5.82 -4.66
C ALA A 75 0.43 5.15 -4.93
N GLU A 76 -0.59 5.93 -5.31
CA GLU A 76 -1.92 5.42 -5.64
C GLU A 76 -1.95 4.61 -6.94
N ARG A 77 -1.15 4.98 -7.95
CA ARG A 77 -0.99 4.16 -9.16
C ARG A 77 -0.37 2.79 -8.83
N ILE A 78 0.68 2.77 -8.02
CA ILE A 78 1.35 1.52 -7.62
C ILE A 78 0.43 0.69 -6.72
N ALA A 79 -0.32 1.32 -5.81
CA ALA A 79 -1.29 0.61 -4.97
C ALA A 79 -2.35 -0.11 -5.81
N ARG A 80 -2.88 0.52 -6.87
CA ARG A 80 -3.80 -0.14 -7.81
C ARG A 80 -3.18 -1.36 -8.49
N GLN A 81 -1.94 -1.24 -8.97
CA GLN A 81 -1.22 -2.39 -9.54
C GLN A 81 -1.01 -3.51 -8.51
N ALA A 82 -0.79 -3.17 -7.25
CA ALA A 82 -0.64 -4.15 -6.18
C ALA A 82 -1.95 -4.89 -5.90
N VAL A 83 -3.10 -4.20 -5.89
CA VAL A 83 -4.43 -4.81 -5.79
C VAL A 83 -4.69 -5.73 -6.97
N GLU A 84 -4.36 -5.33 -8.19
CA GLU A 84 -4.46 -6.20 -9.39
C GLU A 84 -3.59 -7.46 -9.26
N ALA A 85 -2.49 -7.38 -8.50
CA ALA A 85 -1.63 -8.52 -8.14
C ALA A 85 -2.09 -9.28 -6.88
N GLY A 86 -3.28 -9.00 -6.34
CA GLY A 86 -3.88 -9.66 -5.17
C GLY A 86 -3.36 -9.18 -3.82
N LYS A 87 -2.76 -7.98 -3.76
CA LYS A 87 -2.24 -7.36 -2.53
C LYS A 87 -3.20 -6.27 -2.05
N ASP A 88 -4.34 -6.68 -1.51
CA ASP A 88 -5.42 -5.75 -1.16
C ASP A 88 -5.06 -4.83 0.02
N TYR A 89 -4.24 -5.35 0.96
CA TYR A 89 -3.71 -4.64 2.14
C TYR A 89 -2.93 -3.34 1.83
N VAL A 90 -2.58 -3.11 0.58
CA VAL A 90 -1.76 -1.97 0.13
C VAL A 90 -2.60 -0.68 0.14
N LEU A 91 -3.91 -0.75 -0.14
CA LEU A 91 -4.83 0.39 -0.04
C LEU A 91 -4.97 0.85 1.43
N THR A 92 -5.13 -0.11 2.32
CA THR A 92 -5.17 0.07 3.78
C THR A 92 -3.89 0.77 4.28
N HIS A 93 -2.72 0.33 3.82
CA HIS A 93 -1.44 0.95 4.18
C HIS A 93 -1.35 2.41 3.67
N LEU A 94 -1.75 2.65 2.42
CA LEU A 94 -1.71 3.98 1.82
C LEU A 94 -2.69 4.95 2.49
N ALA A 95 -3.89 4.47 2.86
CA ALA A 95 -4.87 5.25 3.63
C ALA A 95 -4.28 5.75 4.95
N LYS A 96 -3.58 4.87 5.69
CA LYS A 96 -2.91 5.25 6.93
C LYS A 96 -1.82 6.31 6.70
N MET A 97 -1.03 6.18 5.63
CA MET A 97 -0.01 7.18 5.29
C MET A 97 -0.61 8.55 4.94
N ARG A 98 -1.74 8.57 4.21
CA ARG A 98 -2.48 9.81 3.90
C ARG A 98 -3.01 10.47 5.17
N GLU A 99 -3.54 9.67 6.09
CA GLU A 99 -4.04 10.14 7.38
C GLU A 99 -2.92 10.73 8.25
N GLU A 100 -1.77 10.06 8.33
CA GLU A 100 -0.58 10.58 9.01
C GLU A 100 -0.03 11.86 8.35
N ALA A 101 -0.26 12.05 7.05
CA ALA A 101 0.06 13.28 6.33
C ALA A 101 -0.99 14.39 6.51
N GLY A 102 -2.10 14.12 7.20
CA GLY A 102 -3.20 15.05 7.46
C GLY A 102 -4.26 15.13 6.36
N ASP A 103 -4.22 14.24 5.37
CA ASP A 103 -5.16 14.18 4.26
C ASP A 103 -6.27 13.14 4.55
N SER A 104 -7.15 13.50 5.48
CA SER A 104 -8.23 12.61 5.92
C SER A 104 -9.25 12.29 4.82
N GLU A 105 -9.43 13.17 3.84
CA GLU A 105 -10.35 12.92 2.73
C GLU A 105 -9.80 11.83 1.80
N ALA A 106 -8.51 11.91 1.42
CA ALA A 106 -7.89 10.86 0.63
C ALA A 106 -7.79 9.53 1.41
N ALA A 107 -7.49 9.61 2.70
CA ALA A 107 -7.47 8.43 3.57
C ALA A 107 -8.83 7.73 3.65
N GLU A 108 -9.92 8.47 3.80
CA GLU A 108 -11.27 7.90 3.78
C GLU A 108 -11.59 7.25 2.42
N ARG A 109 -11.28 7.92 1.30
CA ARG A 109 -11.52 7.36 -0.04
C ARG A 109 -10.77 6.04 -0.25
N LEU A 110 -9.50 5.98 0.16
CA LEU A 110 -8.69 4.76 0.06
C LEU A 110 -9.22 3.66 0.99
N ALA A 111 -9.68 4.01 2.19
CA ALA A 111 -10.31 3.06 3.10
C ALA A 111 -11.62 2.49 2.52
N ARG A 112 -12.40 3.27 1.74
CA ARG A 112 -13.59 2.75 1.04
C ARG A 112 -13.19 1.75 -0.04
N GLN A 113 -12.19 2.09 -0.83
CA GLN A 113 -11.67 1.15 -1.84
C GLN A 113 -11.16 -0.15 -1.21
N ALA A 114 -10.48 -0.06 -0.06
CA ALA A 114 -10.09 -1.24 0.71
C ALA A 114 -11.32 -2.05 1.17
N ALA A 115 -12.42 -1.37 1.54
CA ALA A 115 -13.68 -2.03 1.87
C ALA A 115 -14.25 -2.84 0.70
N ASP A 116 -14.27 -2.21 -0.47
CA ASP A 116 -14.87 -2.77 -1.68
C ASP A 116 -14.14 -4.04 -2.16
N VAL A 117 -12.82 -4.11 -1.93
CA VAL A 117 -12.01 -5.31 -2.24
C VAL A 117 -11.99 -6.34 -1.09
N GLY A 118 -12.76 -6.13 -0.02
CA GLY A 118 -12.89 -7.08 1.10
C GLY A 118 -11.79 -6.97 2.17
N ASP A 119 -10.97 -5.94 2.13
CA ASP A 119 -9.82 -5.72 3.01
C ASP A 119 -10.15 -4.87 4.26
N LEU A 120 -11.42 -4.45 4.42
CA LEU A 120 -11.86 -3.55 5.51
C LEU A 120 -11.48 -4.05 6.92
N LEU A 121 -11.37 -5.37 7.09
CA LEU A 121 -11.05 -6.00 8.36
C LEU A 121 -9.63 -5.68 8.87
N LEU A 122 -8.75 -5.15 8.01
CA LEU A 122 -7.37 -4.80 8.39
C LEU A 122 -7.21 -3.43 9.05
N LEU A 123 -8.25 -2.56 9.07
CA LEU A 123 -8.21 -1.28 9.79
C LEU A 123 -9.50 -0.96 10.56
N PRO A 124 -9.81 -1.67 11.66
CA PRO A 124 -10.92 -1.31 12.54
C PRO A 124 -10.80 0.13 13.09
N GLY A 125 -9.58 0.67 13.17
CA GLY A 125 -9.33 2.06 13.57
C GLY A 125 -9.84 3.10 12.58
N LEU A 126 -9.54 2.95 11.28
CA LEU A 126 -10.05 3.86 10.25
C LEU A 126 -11.55 3.65 10.02
N ALA A 127 -12.00 2.39 9.98
CA ALA A 127 -13.42 2.07 9.87
C ALA A 127 -14.23 2.73 11.00
N ARG A 128 -13.79 2.60 12.26
CA ARG A 128 -14.45 3.26 13.40
C ARG A 128 -14.36 4.79 13.34
N LYS A 129 -13.28 5.34 12.79
CA LYS A 129 -13.09 6.79 12.66
C LYS A 129 -14.03 7.40 11.63
N TYR A 130 -14.07 6.85 10.42
CA TYR A 130 -14.87 7.42 9.32
C TYR A 130 -16.31 6.91 9.31
N TRP A 131 -16.53 5.65 9.71
CA TRP A 131 -17.83 4.99 9.69
C TRP A 131 -18.13 4.34 11.05
N PRO A 132 -18.37 5.15 12.10
CA PRO A 132 -18.61 4.64 13.45
C PRO A 132 -19.82 3.71 13.54
N TYR A 133 -20.75 3.77 12.58
CA TYR A 133 -21.93 2.91 12.47
C TYR A 133 -21.85 1.90 11.31
N GLY A 134 -20.70 1.81 10.63
CA GLY A 134 -20.50 0.94 9.47
C GLY A 134 -20.81 1.61 8.13
N LEU A 135 -20.71 0.82 7.07
CA LEU A 135 -21.06 1.19 5.70
C LEU A 135 -22.37 0.51 5.31
N GLU A 136 -23.22 1.25 4.62
CA GLU A 136 -24.42 0.73 3.97
C GLU A 136 -24.05 -0.09 2.72
N ALA A 137 -25.00 -0.86 2.19
CA ALA A 137 -24.78 -1.74 1.04
C ALA A 137 -24.38 -0.98 -0.25
N ASP A 138 -24.71 0.30 -0.35
CA ASP A 138 -24.31 1.19 -1.45
C ASP A 138 -22.96 1.89 -1.20
N GLY A 139 -22.27 1.55 -0.11
CA GLY A 139 -21.01 2.15 0.30
C GLY A 139 -21.14 3.52 0.98
N ALA A 140 -22.36 3.98 1.27
CA ALA A 140 -22.58 5.19 2.07
C ALA A 140 -22.23 4.95 3.55
N ALA A 141 -21.87 6.02 4.27
CA ALA A 141 -21.67 5.93 5.71
C ALA A 141 -23.02 5.71 6.41
N ALA A 142 -23.13 4.64 7.19
CA ALA A 142 -24.34 4.37 7.95
C ALA A 142 -24.55 5.42 9.04
N GLY A 143 -25.82 5.77 9.27
CA GLY A 143 -26.23 6.59 10.39
C GLY A 143 -26.30 5.77 11.69
N PRO A 144 -26.50 6.43 12.85
CA PRO A 144 -26.81 5.73 14.09
C PRO A 144 -28.02 4.81 13.90
N TRP A 145 -27.89 3.54 14.29
CA TRP A 145 -28.99 2.59 14.16
C TRP A 145 -30.17 3.01 15.04
N VAL A 146 -31.32 3.26 14.42
CA VAL A 146 -32.57 3.58 15.12
C VAL A 146 -33.42 2.32 15.20
N TRP A 147 -33.65 1.82 16.41
CA TRP A 147 -34.58 0.72 16.61
C TRP A 147 -36.01 1.21 16.35
N PRO A 148 -36.80 0.53 15.50
CA PRO A 148 -38.22 0.81 15.42
C PRO A 148 -38.87 0.49 16.77
N GLU A 149 -39.61 1.44 17.34
CA GLU A 149 -40.29 1.20 18.61
C GLU A 149 -41.28 0.03 18.46
N PRO A 150 -41.31 -0.92 19.42
CA PRO A 150 -42.27 -2.00 19.39
C PRO A 150 -43.70 -1.48 19.65
N GLY A 151 -44.45 -1.22 18.57
CA GLY A 151 -45.92 -1.25 18.60
C GLY A 151 -46.66 -0.13 17.88
N CYS A 152 -47.31 -0.44 16.75
CA CYS A 152 -48.64 0.07 16.40
C CYS A 152 -49.19 -0.74 15.22
N ALA A 153 -49.93 -1.81 15.52
CA ALA A 153 -50.82 -2.42 14.52
C ALA A 153 -52.02 -1.48 14.34
N PRO A 154 -52.38 -1.07 13.11
CA PRO A 154 -53.62 -0.34 12.90
C PRO A 154 -54.81 -1.28 13.18
N THR A 155 -55.70 -0.82 14.06
CA THR A 155 -57.00 -1.45 14.39
C THR A 155 -57.93 -1.51 13.21
#